data_AF-F8A196-F1
#
_entry.id   AF-F8A196-F1
#
_cell.length_a   1.000
_cell.length_b   1.000
_cell.length_c   1.000
_cell.angle_alpha   90.00
_cell.angle_beta   90.00
_cell.angle_gamma   90.00
#
_symmetry.space_group_name_H-M   'P 1'
#
loop_
_entity.id
_entity.type
_entity.pdbx_description
1 polymer ?
#
loop_
_entity_poly.entity_id
_entity_poly.type
_entity_poly.pdbx_seq_one_letter_code
_entity_poly.pdbx_strand_id
1 'polypeptide(L)'
;MSLWAAVRRVRTRRAAAVVLAVVVPLVVSAPAVPSGAASTTLDDGVTGQGAAAARRVVDVVVTGRGAPGSTRTFTGRVDGAATGSPVVVQRRTETGWTAAVRGTTRAQGAFALEVRTARFGNAQYRVHAPAWRGLPAVSGRVRDVGAYGDLRTALAGPVRCLGAQALDPALAPCDNPALDGTVTPDPRRAGWDQDNQGAYACYTADPAQPVKSCAYGSRAKDALQVAVVGDSHGAMLLPGVKDVAARLNWRVHTYVARGCVLADPGPREDGCHARRSDLLTRLVAERYDVVIVTGYRNASARPEAMAAAWRRLQAVGSTVAVVADNPRLSETVLACVTSARTVAAAERCSMDRAAALAVPDDLVVAQRATPGSILVDSTDLLCGPARCRPVVGHVMAYRDQHHLSATYSRTLTPYRLQAVVAGL
;
A
#
# COMPACT_ATOMS: atom_id res chain seq x y z
N MET A 1 7.74 63.40 -58.43
CA MET A 1 6.51 63.47 -59.25
C MET A 1 5.89 62.08 -59.21
N SER A 2 4.96 61.82 -58.29
CA SER A 2 3.49 61.76 -58.55
C SER A 2 3.08 60.28 -58.48
N LEU A 3 1.99 59.82 -57.86
CA LEU A 3 0.90 60.43 -57.11
C LEU A 3 0.23 59.26 -56.32
N TRP A 4 -0.06 59.49 -55.03
CA TRP A 4 -1.31 59.19 -54.32
C TRP A 4 -2.10 57.89 -54.61
N ALA A 5 -2.36 57.11 -53.55
CA ALA A 5 -3.73 56.77 -53.12
C ALA A 5 -3.73 56.22 -51.68
N ALA A 6 -4.28 57.02 -50.76
CA ALA A 6 -4.61 56.61 -49.40
C ALA A 6 -5.99 55.94 -49.37
N VAL A 7 -6.11 54.76 -48.75
CA VAL A 7 -7.39 54.16 -48.40
C VAL A 7 -7.46 53.99 -46.88
N ARG A 8 -8.33 54.80 -46.27
CA ARG A 8 -8.78 54.67 -44.88
C ARG A 8 -9.55 53.35 -44.73
N ARG A 9 -9.19 52.52 -43.73
CA ARG A 9 -10.11 51.53 -43.15
C ARG A 9 -10.17 51.67 -41.63
N VAL A 10 -11.33 52.16 -41.22
CA VAL A 10 -12.08 52.03 -39.97
C VAL A 10 -11.48 51.05 -38.95
N ARG A 11 -11.08 51.58 -37.79
CA ARG A 11 -10.87 50.81 -36.55
C ARG A 11 -12.23 50.40 -35.99
N THR A 12 -12.63 49.16 -36.21
CA THR A 12 -13.68 48.52 -35.38
C THR A 12 -13.01 47.91 -34.15
N ARG A 13 -13.26 48.49 -32.98
CA ARG A 13 -12.92 47.90 -31.68
C ARG A 13 -13.81 46.67 -31.48
N ARG A 14 -13.29 45.46 -31.74
CA ARG A 14 -13.85 44.25 -31.15
C ARG A 14 -13.27 44.11 -29.76
N ALA A 15 -14.13 44.29 -28.75
CA ALA A 15 -13.84 43.90 -27.39
C ALA A 15 -13.60 42.38 -27.38
N ALA A 16 -12.33 41.97 -27.23
CA ALA A 16 -12.02 40.62 -26.84
C ALA A 16 -12.40 40.51 -25.36
N ALA A 17 -13.53 39.84 -25.09
CA ALA A 17 -13.84 39.37 -23.76
C ALA A 17 -12.76 38.36 -23.37
N VAL A 18 -11.77 38.84 -22.61
CA VAL A 18 -10.82 37.98 -21.91
C VAL A 18 -11.64 37.29 -20.83
N VAL A 19 -12.07 36.06 -21.12
CA VAL A 19 -12.53 35.14 -20.07
C VAL A 19 -11.28 34.78 -19.29
N LEU A 20 -11.03 35.54 -18.21
CA LEU A 20 -10.11 35.14 -17.16
C LEU A 20 -10.68 33.84 -16.58
N ALA A 21 -10.21 32.70 -17.06
CA ALA A 21 -10.40 31.44 -16.36
C ALA A 21 -9.60 31.55 -15.07
N VAL A 22 -10.25 32.07 -14.02
CA VAL A 22 -9.76 31.98 -12.66
C VAL A 22 -9.74 30.49 -12.34
N VAL A 23 -8.58 29.87 -12.51
CA VAL A 23 -8.28 28.57 -11.92
C VAL A 23 -8.21 28.83 -10.42
N VAL A 24 -9.37 28.77 -9.76
CA VAL A 24 -9.43 28.64 -8.31
C VAL A 24 -8.81 27.28 -8.01
N PRO A 25 -7.68 27.19 -7.30
CA PRO A 25 -7.23 25.90 -6.81
C PRO A 25 -8.30 25.47 -5.81
N LEU A 26 -9.12 24.50 -6.21
CA LEU A 26 -9.88 23.69 -5.26
C LEU A 26 -8.83 22.91 -4.46
N VAL A 27 -8.28 23.57 -3.44
CA VAL A 27 -7.70 22.91 -2.28
C VAL A 27 -8.90 22.26 -1.60
N VAL A 28 -9.31 21.10 -2.13
CA VAL A 28 -10.11 20.16 -1.36
C VAL A 28 -9.17 19.73 -0.25
N SER A 29 -9.28 20.44 0.87
CA SER A 29 -8.85 19.94 2.16
C SER A 29 -9.69 18.70 2.38
N ALA A 30 -9.22 17.56 1.87
CA ALA A 30 -9.77 16.28 2.25
C ALA A 30 -9.72 16.26 3.78
N PRO A 31 -10.83 15.94 4.46
CA PRO A 31 -10.81 15.88 5.91
C PRO A 31 -9.62 15.00 6.28
N ALA A 32 -8.78 15.49 7.18
CA ALA A 32 -7.85 14.62 7.87
C ALA A 32 -8.68 13.41 8.29
N VAL A 33 -8.26 12.19 7.93
CA VAL A 33 -8.59 11.08 8.82
C VAL A 33 -8.09 11.60 10.16
N PRO A 34 -8.96 11.84 11.16
CA PRO A 34 -8.45 12.27 12.45
C PRO A 34 -7.34 11.27 12.77
N SER A 35 -6.23 11.73 13.35
CA SER A 35 -5.18 10.88 13.92
C SER A 35 -5.79 10.06 15.07
N GLY A 36 -6.78 9.26 14.72
CA GLY A 36 -8.06 9.28 15.39
C GLY A 36 -7.97 8.34 16.54
N ALA A 37 -8.72 8.64 17.60
CA ALA A 37 -9.26 7.56 18.38
C ALA A 37 -9.94 6.62 17.39
N ALA A 38 -9.29 5.52 17.04
CA ALA A 38 -9.90 4.46 16.28
C ALA A 38 -10.86 3.79 17.26
N SER A 39 -12.04 4.40 17.47
CA SER A 39 -13.16 3.73 18.10
C SER A 39 -13.74 2.80 17.05
N THR A 40 -13.30 1.55 17.07
CA THR A 40 -14.04 0.49 16.39
C THR A 40 -15.25 0.18 17.25
N THR A 41 -16.33 0.92 17.07
CA THR A 41 -17.64 0.58 17.63
C THR A 41 -18.33 -0.31 16.60
N LEU A 42 -18.38 -1.61 16.87
CA LEU A 42 -19.14 -2.57 16.07
C LEU A 42 -19.94 -3.44 17.03
N ASP A 43 -21.25 -3.21 17.03
CA ASP A 43 -22.24 -4.04 17.71
C ASP A 43 -22.45 -5.37 16.98
N ASP A 44 -22.87 -6.37 17.78
CA ASP A 44 -23.56 -7.63 17.45
C ASP A 44 -22.94 -8.90 18.10
N GLY A 45 -23.79 -9.70 18.71
CA GLY A 45 -23.43 -10.90 19.44
C GLY A 45 -23.26 -12.13 18.55
N VAL A 46 -22.45 -13.10 19.01
CA VAL A 46 -22.50 -14.48 18.53
C VAL A 46 -22.90 -15.37 19.71
N THR A 47 -23.91 -16.21 19.49
CA THR A 47 -24.50 -17.12 20.47
C THR A 47 -23.72 -18.43 20.55
N GLY A 48 -23.37 -18.84 21.77
CA GLY A 48 -23.07 -20.24 22.07
C GLY A 48 -24.37 -20.99 22.36
N GLN A 49 -24.54 -22.18 21.79
CA GLN A 49 -25.71 -23.03 22.02
C GLN A 49 -25.73 -23.56 23.46
N GLY A 50 -26.85 -23.33 24.17
CA GLY A 50 -27.13 -23.89 25.50
C GLY A 50 -28.06 -23.00 26.33
N ALA A 51 -29.24 -23.51 26.68
CA ALA A 51 -30.37 -22.79 27.29
C ALA A 51 -30.23 -22.46 28.79
N ALA A 52 -29.16 -21.77 29.18
CA ALA A 52 -29.05 -21.04 30.43
C ALA A 52 -28.51 -19.66 30.10
N ALA A 53 -29.23 -18.57 30.47
CA ALA A 53 -28.93 -17.16 30.15
C ALA A 53 -27.52 -16.97 29.56
N ALA A 54 -27.42 -17.07 28.22
CA ALA A 54 -26.17 -17.45 27.57
C ALA A 54 -25.06 -16.48 27.95
N ARG A 55 -24.07 -16.97 28.73
CA ARG A 55 -22.85 -16.22 29.02
C ARG A 55 -22.27 -15.78 27.68
N ARG A 56 -22.01 -14.49 27.53
CA ARG A 56 -21.54 -13.91 26.25
C ARG A 56 -20.64 -12.72 26.54
N VAL A 57 -19.69 -12.49 25.64
CA VAL A 57 -18.91 -11.26 25.63
C VAL A 57 -19.62 -10.28 24.71
N VAL A 58 -20.01 -9.12 25.25
CA VAL A 58 -20.84 -8.12 24.57
C VAL A 58 -20.28 -6.71 24.79
N ASP A 59 -20.75 -5.77 23.99
CA ASP A 59 -20.45 -4.34 24.10
C ASP A 59 -18.94 -4.02 24.06
N VAL A 60 -18.17 -4.84 23.34
CA VAL A 60 -16.71 -4.70 23.30
C VAL A 60 -16.31 -3.53 22.41
N VAL A 61 -15.78 -2.48 23.01
CA VAL A 61 -15.23 -1.30 22.35
C VAL A 61 -13.72 -1.26 22.57
N VAL A 62 -12.98 -0.89 21.52
CA VAL A 62 -11.53 -0.68 21.60
C VAL A 62 -11.25 0.80 21.36
N THR A 63 -10.65 1.47 22.34
CA THR A 63 -10.28 2.88 22.28
C THR A 63 -8.76 3.07 22.44
N GLY A 64 -8.27 4.31 22.33
CA GLY A 64 -6.84 4.66 22.37
C GLY A 64 -6.28 5.08 21.01
N ARG A 65 -5.05 5.63 20.99
CA ARG A 65 -4.40 6.05 19.74
C ARG A 65 -4.06 4.82 18.90
N GLY A 66 -4.33 4.87 17.60
CA GLY A 66 -3.84 3.89 16.64
C GLY A 66 -2.38 4.19 16.28
N ALA A 67 -1.44 4.02 17.22
CA ALA A 67 -0.03 4.16 16.92
C ALA A 67 0.73 2.85 17.22
N PRO A 68 1.80 2.55 16.48
CA PRO A 68 2.60 1.37 16.76
C PRO A 68 3.21 1.43 18.18
N GLY A 69 3.10 0.35 18.96
CA GLY A 69 3.54 0.31 20.37
C GLY A 69 2.69 1.13 21.36
N SER A 70 1.53 1.65 20.94
CA SER A 70 0.63 2.42 21.79
C SER A 70 -0.26 1.53 22.67
N THR A 71 -0.84 2.13 23.70
CA THR A 71 -1.84 1.47 24.54
C THR A 71 -3.22 1.56 23.90
N ARG A 72 -3.90 0.42 23.80
CA ARG A 72 -5.32 0.31 23.43
C ARG A 72 -6.11 -0.23 24.60
N THR A 73 -7.28 0.36 24.86
CA THR A 73 -8.14 -0.02 25.97
C THR A 73 -9.33 -0.81 25.42
N PHE A 74 -9.44 -2.06 25.85
CA PHE A 74 -10.59 -2.91 25.60
C PHE A 74 -11.58 -2.73 26.75
N THR A 75 -12.75 -2.18 26.46
CA THR A 75 -13.88 -2.12 27.39
C THR A 75 -15.00 -3.01 26.90
N GLY A 76 -15.81 -3.54 27.80
CA GLY A 76 -17.00 -4.30 27.44
C GLY A 76 -17.59 -5.01 28.64
N ARG A 77 -18.41 -6.03 28.39
CA ARG A 77 -19.11 -6.76 29.43
C ARG A 77 -19.16 -8.26 29.14
N VAL A 78 -19.16 -9.07 30.19
CA VAL A 78 -19.44 -10.51 30.11
C VAL A 78 -20.81 -10.76 30.75
N ASP A 79 -21.84 -10.98 29.94
CA ASP A 79 -23.19 -11.34 30.38
C ASP A 79 -23.13 -12.54 31.33
N GLY A 80 -23.83 -12.46 32.46
CA GLY A 80 -23.90 -13.55 33.45
C GLY A 80 -22.61 -13.76 34.27
N ALA A 81 -21.59 -12.93 34.11
CA ALA A 81 -20.38 -13.00 34.94
C ALA A 81 -20.54 -12.22 36.25
N ALA A 82 -20.22 -12.85 37.38
CA ALA A 82 -20.13 -12.17 38.66
C ALA A 82 -18.87 -11.27 38.73
N THR A 83 -18.84 -10.30 39.64
CA THR A 83 -17.63 -9.52 39.95
C THR A 83 -16.47 -10.44 40.30
N GLY A 84 -15.28 -10.16 39.77
CA GLY A 84 -14.09 -10.97 39.97
C GLY A 84 -13.96 -12.15 39.00
N SER A 85 -14.92 -12.37 38.09
CA SER A 85 -14.78 -13.40 37.06
C SER A 85 -13.59 -13.11 36.16
N PRO A 86 -12.76 -14.10 35.80
CA PRO A 86 -11.62 -13.89 34.93
C PRO A 86 -12.04 -13.45 33.54
N VAL A 87 -11.29 -12.51 32.96
CA VAL A 87 -11.40 -12.06 31.57
C VAL A 87 -10.00 -11.83 31.02
N VAL A 88 -9.80 -12.23 29.77
CA VAL A 88 -8.49 -12.20 29.10
C VAL A 88 -8.67 -11.55 27.74
N VAL A 89 -7.83 -10.58 27.39
CA VAL A 89 -7.68 -10.23 25.97
C VAL A 89 -6.60 -11.14 25.40
N GLN A 90 -6.95 -11.93 24.40
CA GLN A 90 -6.04 -12.82 23.70
C GLN A 90 -5.59 -12.21 22.37
N ARG A 91 -4.35 -12.45 21.98
CA ARG A 91 -3.78 -12.12 20.67
C ARG A 91 -3.62 -13.40 19.83
N ARG A 92 -3.89 -13.33 18.53
CA ARG A 92 -3.57 -14.41 17.59
C ARG A 92 -2.06 -14.44 17.32
N THR A 93 -1.50 -15.64 17.34
CA THR A 93 -0.12 -15.98 17.00
C THR A 93 -0.14 -17.16 16.04
N GLU A 94 1.01 -17.51 15.47
CA GLU A 94 1.15 -18.67 14.56
C GLU A 94 0.67 -19.98 15.21
N THR A 95 0.92 -20.15 16.51
CA THR A 95 0.55 -21.36 17.27
C THR A 95 -0.85 -21.31 17.89
N GLY A 96 -1.62 -20.22 17.67
CA GLY A 96 -2.97 -20.08 18.19
C GLY A 96 -3.20 -18.80 19.00
N TRP A 97 -4.10 -18.85 19.98
CA TRP A 97 -4.48 -17.69 20.80
C TRP A 97 -3.68 -17.65 22.11
N THR A 98 -2.94 -16.56 22.34
CA THR A 98 -2.13 -16.35 23.55
C THR A 98 -2.69 -15.18 24.37
N ALA A 99 -2.50 -15.20 25.69
CA ALA A 99 -2.98 -14.12 26.55
C ALA A 99 -2.10 -12.86 26.38
N ALA A 100 -2.71 -11.74 25.95
CA ALA A 100 -2.03 -10.44 25.85
C ALA A 100 -2.12 -9.66 27.17
N VAL A 101 -3.30 -9.68 27.80
CA VAL A 101 -3.52 -9.14 29.15
C VAL A 101 -4.60 -9.95 29.85
N ARG A 102 -4.48 -10.09 31.17
CA ARG A 102 -5.45 -10.76 32.04
C ARG A 102 -6.01 -9.75 33.02
N GLY A 103 -7.27 -9.92 33.38
CA GLY A 103 -7.88 -9.19 34.49
C GLY A 103 -9.18 -9.85 34.91
N THR A 104 -10.02 -9.08 35.58
CA THR A 104 -11.27 -9.55 36.15
C THR A 104 -12.41 -8.59 35.82
N THR A 105 -13.63 -9.13 35.79
CA THR A 105 -14.84 -8.34 35.67
C THR A 105 -15.11 -7.54 36.95
N ARG A 106 -15.74 -6.38 36.78
CA ARG A 106 -16.29 -5.51 37.81
C ARG A 106 -17.79 -5.78 37.94
N ALA A 107 -18.51 -4.88 38.60
CA ALA A 107 -19.96 -4.92 38.72
C ALA A 107 -20.62 -5.15 37.35
N GLN A 108 -21.69 -5.95 37.34
CA GLN A 108 -22.47 -6.30 36.14
C GLN A 108 -21.65 -6.96 35.02
N GLY A 109 -20.50 -7.55 35.34
CA GLY A 109 -19.64 -8.24 34.37
C GLY A 109 -18.79 -7.29 33.51
N ALA A 110 -18.77 -5.99 33.81
CA ALA A 110 -18.01 -5.00 33.04
C ALA A 110 -16.49 -5.22 33.15
N PHE A 111 -15.72 -4.89 32.12
CA PHE A 111 -14.26 -4.93 32.17
C PHE A 111 -13.63 -3.74 31.44
N ALA A 112 -12.40 -3.41 31.82
CA ALA A 112 -11.53 -2.47 31.13
C ALA A 112 -10.10 -3.01 31.23
N LEU A 113 -9.52 -3.41 30.10
CA LEU A 113 -8.19 -4.01 30.02
C LEU A 113 -7.35 -3.26 29.00
N GLU A 114 -6.12 -2.92 29.39
CA GLU A 114 -5.18 -2.23 28.51
C GLU A 114 -4.23 -3.23 27.87
N VAL A 115 -4.06 -3.11 26.55
CA VAL A 115 -3.12 -3.88 25.76
C VAL A 115 -2.17 -2.92 25.10
N ARG A 116 -0.87 -3.12 25.26
CA ARG A 116 0.12 -2.48 24.40
C ARG A 116 0.13 -3.21 23.06
N THR A 117 -0.18 -2.51 21.98
CA THR A 117 -0.14 -3.10 20.64
C THR A 117 1.29 -3.47 20.27
N ALA A 118 1.43 -4.38 19.31
CA ALA A 118 2.73 -4.65 18.72
C ALA A 118 3.37 -3.36 18.20
N ARG A 119 4.70 -3.35 18.17
CA ARG A 119 5.47 -2.21 17.66
C ARG A 119 5.09 -1.89 16.22
N PHE A 120 4.54 -2.81 15.43
CA PHE A 120 4.06 -2.56 14.08
C PHE A 120 2.84 -3.44 13.74
N GLY A 121 2.13 -3.10 12.67
CA GLY A 121 1.05 -3.90 12.09
C GLY A 121 -0.29 -3.88 12.84
N ASN A 122 -1.23 -4.66 12.34
CA ASN A 122 -2.45 -5.02 13.05
C ASN A 122 -2.28 -6.42 13.64
N ALA A 123 -2.77 -6.64 14.85
CA ALA A 123 -2.92 -7.99 15.36
C ALA A 123 -4.39 -8.30 15.61
N GLN A 124 -4.75 -9.56 15.38
CA GLN A 124 -6.07 -10.05 15.73
C GLN A 124 -6.14 -10.27 17.23
N TYR A 125 -7.11 -9.63 17.88
CA TYR A 125 -7.42 -9.82 19.29
C TYR A 125 -8.84 -10.34 19.47
N ARG A 126 -9.07 -11.02 20.59
CA ARG A 126 -10.41 -11.32 21.06
C ARG A 126 -10.46 -11.22 22.57
N VAL A 127 -11.62 -10.89 23.11
CA VAL A 127 -11.88 -11.01 24.54
C VAL A 127 -12.35 -12.44 24.80
N HIS A 128 -11.74 -13.10 25.78
CA HIS A 128 -12.02 -14.46 26.19
C HIS A 128 -12.31 -14.49 27.69
N ALA A 129 -13.49 -14.97 28.06
CA ALA A 129 -13.84 -15.24 29.45
C ALA A 129 -13.75 -16.77 29.67
N PRO A 130 -12.73 -17.27 30.39
CA PRO A 130 -12.55 -18.70 30.60
C PRO A 130 -13.66 -19.28 31.48
N ALA A 131 -13.75 -20.62 31.49
CA ALA A 131 -14.67 -21.34 32.34
C ALA A 131 -14.41 -20.98 33.82
N TRP A 132 -15.47 -20.66 34.57
CA TRP A 132 -15.33 -20.20 35.94
C TRP A 132 -16.60 -20.46 36.74
N ARG A 133 -16.46 -21.12 37.90
CA ARG A 133 -17.57 -21.45 38.83
C ARG A 133 -18.81 -22.04 38.12
N GLY A 134 -18.59 -23.06 37.31
CA GLY A 134 -19.67 -23.76 36.58
C GLY A 134 -20.15 -23.05 35.31
N LEU A 135 -19.70 -21.83 35.03
CA LEU A 135 -20.02 -21.15 33.77
C LEU A 135 -19.05 -21.59 32.65
N PRO A 136 -19.54 -21.83 31.42
CA PRO A 136 -18.71 -22.26 30.29
C PRO A 136 -17.79 -21.13 29.80
N ALA A 137 -16.69 -21.49 29.14
CA ALA A 137 -15.81 -20.50 28.51
C ALA A 137 -16.48 -19.88 27.28
N VAL A 138 -16.28 -18.57 27.07
CA VAL A 138 -16.86 -17.83 25.95
C VAL A 138 -15.83 -16.88 25.35
N SER A 139 -15.91 -16.66 24.05
CA SER A 139 -15.04 -15.70 23.35
C SER A 139 -15.87 -14.75 22.51
N GLY A 140 -15.50 -13.47 22.51
CA GLY A 140 -16.07 -12.47 21.61
C GLY A 140 -15.54 -12.60 20.19
N ARG A 141 -16.07 -11.75 19.30
CA ARG A 141 -15.59 -11.64 17.91
C ARG A 141 -14.13 -11.23 17.87
N VAL A 142 -13.43 -11.73 16.85
CA VAL A 142 -12.06 -11.30 16.54
C VAL A 142 -12.11 -9.86 16.05
N ARG A 143 -11.17 -9.05 16.53
CA ARG A 143 -11.00 -7.65 16.17
C ARG A 143 -9.57 -7.42 15.72
N ASP A 144 -9.39 -6.83 14.55
CA ASP A 144 -8.09 -6.32 14.14
C ASP A 144 -7.79 -5.03 14.90
N VAL A 145 -6.83 -5.12 15.81
CA VAL A 145 -6.36 -3.97 16.58
C VAL A 145 -4.93 -3.70 16.18
N GLY A 146 -4.77 -2.62 15.41
CA GLY A 146 -3.49 -2.00 15.11
C GLY A 146 -3.67 -0.54 14.77
N ALA A 147 -2.61 0.07 14.24
CA ALA A 147 -2.62 1.45 13.80
C ALA A 147 -3.38 1.66 12.47
N TYR A 148 -3.63 0.59 11.71
CA TYR A 148 -3.92 0.70 10.27
C TYR A 148 -5.25 0.09 9.80
N GLY A 149 -5.83 -0.88 10.51
CA GLY A 149 -7.07 -1.56 10.08
C GLY A 149 -6.93 -2.25 8.70
N ASP A 150 -8.03 -2.56 8.02
CA ASP A 150 -7.96 -2.98 6.61
C ASP A 150 -7.63 -1.76 5.74
N LEU A 151 -6.37 -1.64 5.32
CA LEU A 151 -5.89 -0.57 4.46
C LEU A 151 -6.57 -0.56 3.10
N ARG A 152 -7.06 -1.71 2.60
CA ARG A 152 -7.82 -1.74 1.34
C ARG A 152 -9.11 -0.95 1.48
N THR A 153 -9.81 -1.11 2.61
CA THR A 153 -11.02 -0.34 2.91
C THR A 153 -10.68 1.10 3.29
N ALA A 154 -9.69 1.33 4.15
CA ALA A 154 -9.35 2.66 4.66
C ALA A 154 -8.75 3.60 3.58
N LEU A 155 -8.09 3.02 2.58
CA LEU A 155 -7.49 3.73 1.46
C LEU A 155 -8.25 3.50 0.15
N ALA A 156 -9.44 2.89 0.20
CA ALA A 156 -10.29 2.73 -0.97
C ALA A 156 -10.56 4.10 -1.62
N GLY A 157 -10.38 4.16 -2.94
CA GLY A 157 -10.77 5.33 -3.72
C GLY A 157 -12.29 5.51 -3.73
N PRO A 158 -12.79 6.71 -4.05
CA PRO A 158 -14.23 6.98 -4.12
C PRO A 158 -14.91 6.26 -5.30
N VAL A 159 -14.14 5.86 -6.31
CA VAL A 159 -14.63 5.15 -7.49
C VAL A 159 -14.50 3.65 -7.27
N ARG A 160 -15.63 2.94 -7.22
CA ARG A 160 -15.66 1.48 -7.05
C ARG A 160 -15.20 0.75 -8.31
N CYS A 161 -14.62 -0.43 -8.11
CA CYS A 161 -14.11 -1.34 -9.14
C CYS A 161 -13.19 -0.67 -10.17
N LEU A 162 -12.42 0.34 -9.73
CA LEU A 162 -11.42 1.01 -10.56
C LEU A 162 -10.04 0.38 -10.34
N GLY A 163 -9.31 0.13 -11.43
CA GLY A 163 -7.94 -0.38 -11.38
C GLY A 163 -7.85 -1.73 -10.68
N ALA A 164 -6.88 -1.88 -9.76
CA ALA A 164 -6.65 -3.11 -9.02
C ALA A 164 -7.90 -3.66 -8.30
N GLN A 165 -8.82 -2.79 -7.87
CA GLN A 165 -10.02 -3.22 -7.18
C GLN A 165 -10.92 -4.12 -8.04
N ALA A 166 -10.90 -3.96 -9.37
CA ALA A 166 -11.67 -4.80 -10.28
C ALA A 166 -11.21 -6.28 -10.27
N LEU A 167 -9.96 -6.54 -9.86
CA LEU A 167 -9.40 -7.90 -9.77
C LEU A 167 -9.32 -8.42 -8.33
N ASP A 168 -9.90 -7.72 -7.35
CA ASP A 168 -9.96 -8.18 -5.97
C ASP A 168 -10.92 -9.37 -5.84
N PRO A 169 -10.44 -10.58 -5.48
CA PRO A 169 -11.30 -11.74 -5.31
C PRO A 169 -12.36 -11.56 -4.23
N ALA A 170 -12.10 -10.74 -3.21
CA ALA A 170 -13.04 -10.48 -2.13
C ALA A 170 -14.23 -9.59 -2.58
N LEU A 171 -14.11 -8.94 -3.75
CA LEU A 171 -15.14 -8.11 -4.33
C LEU A 171 -15.74 -8.74 -5.59
N ALA A 172 -15.33 -9.95 -5.96
CA ALA A 172 -15.76 -10.59 -7.19
C ALA A 172 -17.25 -11.01 -7.14
N PRO A 173 -18.05 -10.73 -8.20
CA PRO A 173 -17.70 -9.92 -9.36
C PRO A 173 -17.68 -8.41 -9.02
N CYS A 174 -16.61 -7.71 -9.41
CA CYS A 174 -16.47 -6.26 -9.23
C CYS A 174 -16.52 -5.59 -10.61
N ASP A 175 -17.65 -4.96 -10.91
CA ASP A 175 -17.86 -4.22 -12.15
C ASP A 175 -18.35 -2.80 -11.85
N ASN A 176 -18.08 -1.86 -12.75
CA ASN A 176 -18.57 -0.48 -12.66
C ASN A 176 -19.08 0.02 -14.03
N PRO A 177 -20.35 -0.24 -14.36
CA PRO A 177 -20.95 0.17 -15.63
C PRO A 177 -20.92 1.69 -15.89
N ALA A 178 -20.77 2.51 -14.85
CA ALA A 178 -20.65 3.97 -15.02
C ALA A 178 -19.32 4.38 -15.69
N LEU A 179 -18.34 3.48 -15.77
CA LEU A 179 -17.06 3.70 -16.44
C LEU A 179 -17.01 3.06 -17.84
N ASP A 180 -18.09 2.43 -18.30
CA ASP A 180 -18.15 1.81 -19.62
C ASP A 180 -17.79 2.79 -20.73
N GLY A 181 -16.94 2.33 -21.64
CA GLY A 181 -16.44 3.17 -22.74
C GLY A 181 -15.40 4.22 -22.31
N THR A 182 -14.88 4.13 -21.08
CA THR A 182 -13.79 5.00 -20.58
C THR A 182 -12.57 4.19 -20.12
N VAL A 183 -11.38 4.75 -20.35
CA VAL A 183 -10.10 4.26 -19.79
C VAL A 183 -9.27 5.47 -19.39
N THR A 184 -8.62 5.42 -18.22
CA THR A 184 -7.76 6.51 -17.74
C THR A 184 -6.35 6.02 -17.38
N PRO A 185 -5.28 6.68 -17.88
CA PRO A 185 -5.30 7.54 -19.07
C PRO A 185 -5.80 6.78 -20.30
N ASP A 186 -6.39 7.48 -21.26
CA ASP A 186 -6.87 6.87 -22.51
C ASP A 186 -5.67 6.53 -23.41
N PRO A 187 -5.33 5.24 -23.64
CA PRO A 187 -4.14 4.83 -24.37
C PRO A 187 -4.16 5.20 -25.86
N ARG A 188 -5.30 5.70 -26.35
CA ARG A 188 -5.49 6.15 -27.74
C ARG A 188 -5.15 7.62 -27.93
N ARG A 189 -4.86 8.36 -26.85
CA ARG A 189 -4.56 9.80 -26.87
C ARG A 189 -3.08 10.05 -26.61
N ALA A 190 -2.49 11.05 -27.25
CA ALA A 190 -1.09 11.40 -27.04
C ALA A 190 -0.78 11.71 -25.56
N GLY A 191 0.39 11.27 -25.08
CA GLY A 191 0.89 11.53 -23.73
C GLY A 191 0.42 10.56 -22.65
N TRP A 192 -0.36 9.53 -22.99
CA TRP A 192 -0.80 8.50 -22.02
C TRP A 192 0.38 7.77 -21.35
N ASP A 193 1.47 7.58 -22.09
CA ASP A 193 2.74 6.94 -21.70
C ASP A 193 3.57 7.81 -20.73
N GLN A 194 3.22 9.09 -20.60
CA GLN A 194 3.87 10.03 -19.69
C GLN A 194 3.23 10.07 -18.30
N ASP A 195 2.23 9.22 -18.03
CA ASP A 195 1.56 9.12 -16.72
C ASP A 195 2.48 8.56 -15.62
N ASN A 196 3.42 9.38 -15.15
CA ASN A 196 4.28 9.11 -14.01
C ASN A 196 4.00 10.00 -12.79
N GLN A 197 3.27 11.11 -12.99
CA GLN A 197 2.82 12.06 -11.96
C GLN A 197 3.88 12.41 -10.91
N GLY A 198 5.10 12.69 -11.35
CA GLY A 198 6.20 13.10 -10.48
C GLY A 198 6.82 11.98 -9.65
N ALA A 199 6.54 10.71 -10.00
CA ALA A 199 7.22 9.53 -9.44
C ALA A 199 8.76 9.71 -9.44
N TYR A 200 9.30 10.28 -10.51
CA TYR A 200 10.74 10.41 -10.76
C TYR A 200 11.34 11.76 -10.33
N ALA A 201 10.59 12.61 -9.62
CA ALA A 201 11.08 13.93 -9.20
C ALA A 201 12.32 13.87 -8.30
N CYS A 202 12.48 12.77 -7.53
CA CYS A 202 13.65 12.50 -6.69
C CYS A 202 14.42 11.26 -7.16
N TYR A 203 14.55 11.09 -8.47
CA TYR A 203 15.23 9.94 -9.07
C TYR A 203 16.66 10.27 -9.46
N THR A 204 17.60 9.39 -9.08
CA THR A 204 19.00 9.53 -9.47
C THR A 204 19.23 8.82 -10.81
N ALA A 205 19.09 9.56 -11.92
CA ALA A 205 19.19 8.99 -13.26
C ALA A 205 20.63 8.68 -13.69
N ASP A 206 21.59 9.46 -13.23
CA ASP A 206 23.01 9.32 -13.54
C ASP A 206 23.64 8.22 -12.67
N PRO A 207 24.16 7.12 -13.25
CA PRO A 207 24.80 6.04 -12.50
C PRO A 207 26.07 6.46 -11.76
N ALA A 208 26.71 7.57 -12.13
CA ALA A 208 27.91 8.08 -11.48
C ALA A 208 27.64 8.87 -10.18
N GLN A 209 26.39 9.30 -9.94
CA GLN A 209 26.03 10.09 -8.76
C GLN A 209 25.65 9.20 -7.56
N PRO A 210 25.88 9.66 -6.32
CA PRO A 210 25.32 9.01 -5.14
C PRO A 210 23.79 9.07 -5.16
N VAL A 211 23.14 8.10 -4.52
CA VAL A 211 21.67 8.03 -4.49
C VAL A 211 21.12 9.17 -3.62
N LYS A 212 20.33 10.04 -4.24
CA LYS A 212 19.62 11.12 -3.54
C LYS A 212 18.56 10.53 -2.61
N SER A 213 18.26 11.24 -1.53
CA SER A 213 17.14 10.93 -0.64
C SER A 213 16.15 12.10 -0.59
N CYS A 214 14.86 11.77 -0.58
CA CYS A 214 13.76 12.70 -0.33
C CYS A 214 12.82 12.14 0.72
N ALA A 215 12.26 13.02 1.54
CA ALA A 215 11.33 12.67 2.60
C ALA A 215 9.89 13.09 2.27
N TYR A 216 8.93 12.21 2.54
CA TYR A 216 7.50 12.41 2.34
C TYR A 216 6.69 11.95 3.57
N GLY A 217 5.47 12.43 3.69
CA GLY A 217 4.56 12.01 4.75
C GLY A 217 4.75 12.76 6.08
N SER A 218 4.65 12.04 7.18
CA SER A 218 4.54 12.60 8.53
C SER A 218 5.87 13.15 9.06
N ARG A 219 5.76 14.29 9.76
CA ARG A 219 6.84 14.90 10.55
C ARG A 219 6.69 14.64 12.05
N ALA A 220 5.69 13.86 12.47
CA ALA A 220 5.50 13.50 13.86
C ALA A 220 6.71 12.70 14.38
N LYS A 221 6.98 12.80 15.69
CA LYS A 221 8.11 12.09 16.33
C LYS A 221 7.86 10.59 16.44
N ASP A 222 6.61 10.16 16.44
CA ASP A 222 6.15 8.77 16.52
C ASP A 222 5.82 8.18 15.14
N ALA A 223 6.22 8.85 14.05
CA ALA A 223 5.98 8.36 12.70
C ALA A 223 6.79 7.09 12.41
N LEU A 224 6.17 6.12 11.72
CA LEU A 224 6.86 4.94 11.22
C LEU A 224 7.94 5.37 10.23
N GLN A 225 9.20 5.01 10.48
CA GLN A 225 10.31 5.31 9.58
C GLN A 225 10.35 4.27 8.47
N VAL A 226 10.05 4.69 7.24
CA VAL A 226 9.99 3.80 6.07
C VAL A 226 11.00 4.25 5.03
N ALA A 227 11.81 3.34 4.51
CA ALA A 227 12.61 3.57 3.31
C ALA A 227 11.97 2.86 2.11
N VAL A 228 11.82 3.56 0.99
CA VAL A 228 11.51 2.95 -0.32
C VAL A 228 12.78 2.94 -1.15
N VAL A 229 13.26 1.76 -1.50
CA VAL A 229 14.55 1.56 -2.17
C VAL A 229 14.35 0.77 -3.46
N GLY A 230 14.92 1.25 -4.56
CA GLY A 230 14.85 0.52 -5.82
C GLY A 230 15.33 1.33 -7.01
N ASP A 231 14.99 0.85 -8.20
CA ASP A 231 15.26 1.57 -9.45
C ASP A 231 14.02 2.37 -9.91
N SER A 232 13.78 2.45 -11.21
CA SER A 232 12.56 3.04 -11.75
C SER A 232 11.29 2.32 -11.29
N HIS A 233 11.40 1.04 -10.95
CA HIS A 233 10.33 0.25 -10.38
C HIS A 233 10.09 0.61 -8.90
N GLY A 234 11.13 1.02 -8.17
CA GLY A 234 10.94 1.65 -6.86
C GLY A 234 10.24 3.01 -6.98
N ALA A 235 10.67 3.81 -7.97
CA ALA A 235 10.09 5.14 -8.19
C ALA A 235 8.61 5.08 -8.59
N MET A 236 8.18 4.11 -9.41
CA MET A 236 6.77 4.02 -9.86
C MET A 236 5.79 3.67 -8.73
N LEU A 237 6.25 3.18 -7.57
CA LEU A 237 5.41 2.99 -6.38
C LEU A 237 5.00 4.33 -5.75
N LEU A 238 5.84 5.36 -5.93
CA LEU A 238 5.77 6.58 -5.16
C LEU A 238 4.49 7.41 -5.32
N PRO A 239 3.81 7.49 -6.48
CA PRO A 239 2.55 8.22 -6.60
C PRO A 239 1.52 7.82 -5.54
N GLY A 240 1.29 6.52 -5.32
CA GLY A 240 0.35 6.07 -4.30
C GLY A 240 0.92 6.09 -2.88
N VAL A 241 2.19 5.72 -2.70
CA VAL A 241 2.82 5.73 -1.37
C VAL A 241 2.84 7.16 -0.78
N LYS A 242 3.15 8.17 -1.59
CA LYS A 242 3.19 9.58 -1.16
C LYS A 242 1.81 10.07 -0.71
N ASP A 243 0.75 9.71 -1.43
CA ASP A 243 -0.62 10.15 -1.16
C ASP A 243 -1.14 9.67 0.21
N VAL A 244 -0.64 8.53 0.69
CA VAL A 244 -1.13 7.90 1.92
C VAL A 244 -0.16 7.99 3.09
N ALA A 245 1.13 8.28 2.86
CA ALA A 245 2.16 8.30 3.89
C ALA A 245 1.79 9.17 5.11
N ALA A 246 1.32 10.41 4.90
CA ALA A 246 0.90 11.29 5.99
C ALA A 246 -0.32 10.72 6.76
N ARG A 247 -1.31 10.18 6.03
CA ARG A 247 -2.51 9.57 6.62
C ARG A 247 -2.19 8.35 7.48
N LEU A 248 -1.13 7.62 7.14
CA LEU A 248 -0.64 6.46 7.88
C LEU A 248 0.37 6.83 9.00
N ASN A 249 0.63 8.12 9.24
CA ASN A 249 1.73 8.55 10.12
C ASN A 249 3.08 7.91 9.73
N TRP A 250 3.35 7.73 8.43
CA TRP A 250 4.63 7.23 7.93
C TRP A 250 5.51 8.39 7.52
N ARG A 251 6.79 8.34 7.91
CA ARG A 251 7.84 9.15 7.32
C ARG A 251 8.57 8.30 6.30
N VAL A 252 8.36 8.60 5.04
CA VAL A 252 8.92 7.83 3.93
C VAL A 252 10.14 8.54 3.37
N HIS A 253 11.31 7.92 3.45
CA HIS A 253 12.51 8.33 2.72
C HIS A 253 12.67 7.48 1.46
N THR A 254 13.04 8.10 0.35
CA THR A 254 13.13 7.41 -0.95
C THR A 254 14.55 7.38 -1.46
N TYR A 255 15.04 6.19 -1.82
CA TYR A 255 16.36 5.94 -2.40
C TYR A 255 16.16 5.24 -3.74
N VAL A 256 15.77 6.02 -4.75
CA VAL A 256 15.43 5.49 -6.08
C VAL A 256 16.41 5.99 -7.15
N ALA A 257 17.05 5.06 -7.86
CA ALA A 257 18.15 5.38 -8.77
C ALA A 257 18.22 4.42 -9.96
N ARG A 258 18.75 4.89 -11.09
CA ARG A 258 18.88 4.05 -12.29
C ARG A 258 19.88 2.91 -12.07
N GLY A 259 19.39 1.68 -12.26
CA GLY A 259 20.19 0.46 -12.11
C GLY A 259 20.64 0.23 -10.66
N CYS A 260 21.50 -0.79 -10.47
CA CYS A 260 22.09 -1.13 -9.18
C CYS A 260 21.08 -1.30 -8.04
N VAL A 261 20.24 -2.33 -8.15
CA VAL A 261 19.33 -2.72 -7.06
C VAL A 261 20.09 -2.94 -5.75
N LEU A 262 19.39 -2.80 -4.62
CA LEU A 262 19.95 -2.99 -3.29
C LEU A 262 20.40 -4.44 -3.10
N ALA A 263 21.71 -4.62 -3.11
CA ALA A 263 22.39 -5.90 -2.92
C ALA A 263 23.73 -5.67 -2.22
N ASP A 264 24.39 -6.76 -1.83
CA ASP A 264 25.76 -6.70 -1.35
C ASP A 264 26.64 -5.95 -2.38
N PRO A 265 27.54 -5.04 -1.94
CA PRO A 265 28.35 -4.26 -2.86
C PRO A 265 29.25 -5.09 -3.78
N GLY A 266 29.60 -6.32 -3.39
CA GLY A 266 30.49 -7.16 -4.17
C GLY A 266 31.90 -6.57 -4.31
N PRO A 267 32.66 -6.99 -5.32
CA PRO A 267 34.03 -6.53 -5.55
C PRO A 267 34.07 -5.06 -6.00
N ARG A 268 35.20 -4.36 -5.81
CA ARG A 268 35.30 -2.90 -6.07
C ARG A 268 35.21 -2.56 -7.56
N GLU A 269 35.48 -3.53 -8.41
CA GLU A 269 35.44 -3.45 -9.87
C GLU A 269 34.02 -3.50 -10.42
N ASP A 270 33.03 -3.94 -9.63
CA ASP A 270 31.61 -3.82 -9.98
C ASP A 270 31.22 -2.34 -10.00
N GLY A 271 30.71 -1.85 -11.14
CA GLY A 271 30.25 -0.47 -11.29
C GLY A 271 29.17 -0.05 -10.31
N CYS A 272 28.44 -1.00 -9.71
CA CYS A 272 27.46 -0.77 -8.66
C CYS A 272 28.06 -0.76 -7.24
N HIS A 273 29.32 -1.15 -7.05
CA HIS A 273 29.94 -1.31 -5.72
C HIS A 273 29.81 -0.05 -4.86
N ALA A 274 30.32 1.08 -5.35
CA ALA A 274 30.33 2.33 -4.58
C ALA A 274 28.91 2.75 -4.17
N ARG A 275 27.95 2.60 -5.08
CA ARG A 275 26.55 2.94 -4.84
C ARG A 275 25.87 2.01 -3.84
N ARG A 276 26.03 0.69 -4.00
CA ARG A 276 25.49 -0.31 -3.06
C ARG A 276 26.11 -0.13 -1.67
N SER A 277 27.41 0.15 -1.61
CA SER A 277 28.14 0.37 -0.36
C SER A 277 27.66 1.61 0.39
N ASP A 278 27.56 2.76 -0.28
CA ASP A 278 27.02 4.00 0.31
C ASP A 278 25.58 3.80 0.81
N LEU A 279 24.71 3.29 -0.06
CA LEU A 279 23.30 3.12 0.24
C LEU A 279 23.08 2.15 1.40
N LEU A 280 23.75 0.99 1.40
CA LEU A 280 23.61 0.01 2.47
C LEU A 280 24.14 0.57 3.80
N THR A 281 25.26 1.29 3.78
CA THR A 281 25.81 1.96 4.98
C THR A 281 24.80 2.95 5.56
N ARG A 282 24.18 3.78 4.72
CA ARG A 282 23.17 4.75 5.14
C ARG A 282 21.93 4.08 5.72
N LEU A 283 21.37 3.08 5.04
CA LEU A 283 20.18 2.36 5.51
C LEU A 283 20.42 1.66 6.85
N VAL A 284 21.61 1.06 7.05
CA VAL A 284 22.00 0.43 8.31
C VAL A 284 22.16 1.45 9.44
N ALA A 285 22.73 2.63 9.15
CA ALA A 285 22.92 3.70 10.13
C ALA A 285 21.60 4.36 10.54
N GLU A 286 20.70 4.60 9.58
CA GLU A 286 19.42 5.28 9.81
C GLU A 286 18.38 4.39 10.51
N ARG A 287 18.51 3.06 10.44
CA ARG A 287 17.67 2.08 11.15
C ARG A 287 16.17 2.29 10.95
N TYR A 288 15.75 2.25 9.70
CA TYR A 288 14.32 2.29 9.35
C TYR A 288 13.54 1.16 10.02
N ASP A 289 12.29 1.43 10.38
CA ASP A 289 11.38 0.40 10.87
C ASP A 289 11.03 -0.57 9.73
N VAL A 290 10.80 -0.03 8.52
CA VAL A 290 10.50 -0.82 7.30
C VAL A 290 11.36 -0.35 6.13
N VAL A 291 11.97 -1.28 5.42
CA VAL A 291 12.62 -1.03 4.13
C VAL A 291 11.84 -1.76 3.04
N ILE A 292 11.05 -1.01 2.28
CA ILE A 292 10.34 -1.48 1.10
C ILE A 292 11.34 -1.51 -0.06
N VAL A 293 11.65 -2.70 -0.55
CA VAL A 293 12.62 -2.91 -1.63
C VAL A 293 11.92 -3.46 -2.87
N THR A 294 12.32 -2.98 -4.04
CA THR A 294 11.91 -3.53 -5.33
C THR A 294 12.92 -3.15 -6.41
N GLY A 295 12.75 -3.68 -7.61
CA GLY A 295 13.58 -3.42 -8.77
C GLY A 295 12.99 -4.11 -9.99
N TYR A 296 13.56 -3.83 -11.16
CA TYR A 296 13.19 -4.58 -12.34
C TYR A 296 13.52 -6.08 -12.17
N ARG A 297 12.61 -6.99 -12.52
CA ARG A 297 12.72 -8.45 -12.31
C ARG A 297 13.97 -9.08 -12.88
N ASN A 298 14.52 -8.52 -13.96
CA ASN A 298 15.84 -8.86 -14.46
C ASN A 298 16.90 -7.94 -13.84
N ALA A 299 17.00 -8.00 -12.51
CA ALA A 299 17.82 -7.10 -11.75
C ALA A 299 19.31 -7.36 -12.03
N SER A 300 20.13 -6.32 -11.92
CA SER A 300 21.59 -6.40 -12.13
C SER A 300 22.35 -7.06 -10.96
N ALA A 301 21.67 -7.76 -10.06
CA ALA A 301 22.27 -8.39 -8.89
C ALA A 301 21.78 -9.82 -8.75
N ARG A 302 22.68 -10.71 -8.32
CA ARG A 302 22.32 -12.10 -8.01
C ARG A 302 21.43 -12.15 -6.75
N PRO A 303 20.45 -13.07 -6.69
CA PRO A 303 19.58 -13.23 -5.52
C PRO A 303 20.33 -13.36 -4.19
N GLU A 304 21.48 -14.03 -4.16
CA GLU A 304 22.27 -14.23 -2.94
C GLU A 304 22.84 -12.90 -2.40
N ALA A 305 23.27 -12.01 -3.30
CA ALA A 305 23.78 -10.70 -2.94
C ALA A 305 22.65 -9.80 -2.42
N MET A 306 21.46 -9.86 -3.04
CA MET A 306 20.27 -9.16 -2.53
C MET A 306 19.90 -9.63 -1.12
N ALA A 307 19.78 -10.95 -0.93
CA ALA A 307 19.48 -11.54 0.38
C ALA A 307 20.54 -11.21 1.44
N ALA A 308 21.82 -11.13 1.09
CA ALA A 308 22.88 -10.71 2.00
C ALA A 308 22.69 -9.26 2.49
N ALA A 309 22.40 -8.32 1.60
CA ALA A 309 22.12 -6.93 1.99
C ALA A 309 20.87 -6.82 2.86
N TRP A 310 19.80 -7.53 2.53
CA TRP A 310 18.54 -7.48 3.27
C TRP A 310 18.68 -8.06 4.68
N ARG A 311 19.43 -9.16 4.84
CA ARG A 311 19.77 -9.69 6.18
C ARG A 311 20.58 -8.72 7.02
N ARG A 312 21.43 -7.87 6.42
CA ARG A 312 22.15 -6.80 7.15
C ARG A 312 21.21 -5.72 7.67
N LEU A 313 20.14 -5.40 6.94
CA LEU A 313 19.08 -4.50 7.43
C LEU A 313 18.28 -5.13 8.56
N GLN A 314 17.90 -6.42 8.43
CA GLN A 314 17.22 -7.16 9.49
C GLN A 314 18.06 -7.25 10.77
N ALA A 315 19.38 -7.43 10.64
CA ALA A 315 20.30 -7.50 11.78
C ALA A 315 20.33 -6.21 12.62
N VAL A 316 19.94 -5.07 12.06
CA VAL A 316 19.79 -3.80 12.80
C VAL A 316 18.35 -3.46 13.16
N GLY A 317 17.42 -4.40 12.96
CA GLY A 317 16.03 -4.31 13.40
C GLY A 317 15.03 -3.81 12.36
N SER A 318 15.43 -3.64 11.10
CA SER A 318 14.50 -3.27 10.03
C SER A 318 13.72 -4.47 9.52
N THR A 319 12.40 -4.30 9.31
CA THR A 319 11.63 -5.25 8.52
C THR A 319 11.82 -4.97 7.03
N VAL A 320 12.24 -5.97 6.26
CA VAL A 320 12.37 -5.83 4.80
C VAL A 320 11.09 -6.31 4.14
N ALA A 321 10.45 -5.45 3.35
CA ALA A 321 9.29 -5.78 2.55
C ALA A 321 9.66 -5.75 1.06
N VAL A 322 9.69 -6.92 0.44
CA VAL A 322 10.08 -7.10 -0.96
C VAL A 322 8.85 -7.04 -1.83
N VAL A 323 8.73 -6.00 -2.66
CA VAL A 323 7.66 -5.91 -3.66
C VAL A 323 8.12 -6.65 -4.91
N ALA A 324 7.43 -7.75 -5.22
CA ALA A 324 7.64 -8.49 -6.46
C ALA A 324 7.38 -7.56 -7.65
N ASP A 325 8.24 -7.68 -8.66
CA ASP A 325 8.17 -6.83 -9.82
C ASP A 325 6.99 -7.20 -10.74
N ASN A 326 6.54 -6.23 -11.52
CA ASN A 326 5.39 -6.39 -12.40
C ASN A 326 5.70 -7.39 -13.54
N PRO A 327 4.68 -8.13 -14.02
CA PRO A 327 4.71 -8.82 -15.29
C PRO A 327 5.15 -7.90 -16.43
N ARG A 328 5.90 -8.44 -17.39
CA ARG A 328 6.37 -7.66 -18.55
C ARG A 328 5.45 -7.87 -19.73
N LEU A 329 4.89 -6.79 -20.26
CA LEU A 329 4.08 -6.79 -21.48
C LEU A 329 4.96 -6.81 -22.74
N SER A 330 4.51 -7.51 -23.78
CA SER A 330 5.17 -7.45 -25.09
C SER A 330 4.81 -6.14 -25.82
N GLU A 331 5.68 -5.72 -26.75
CA GLU A 331 5.40 -4.55 -27.60
C GLU A 331 4.13 -4.75 -28.42
N THR A 332 3.83 -5.99 -28.83
CA THR A 332 2.59 -6.34 -29.55
C THR A 332 1.33 -6.03 -28.73
N VAL A 333 1.34 -6.30 -27.42
CA VAL A 333 0.19 -5.98 -26.55
C VAL A 333 0.04 -4.47 -26.39
N LEU A 334 1.15 -3.73 -26.27
CA LEU A 334 1.12 -2.27 -26.22
C LEU A 334 0.65 -1.66 -27.54
N ALA A 335 1.09 -2.21 -28.68
CA ALA A 335 0.61 -1.80 -29.99
C ALA A 335 -0.89 -2.09 -30.16
N CYS A 336 -1.37 -3.23 -29.66
CA CYS A 336 -2.81 -3.57 -29.67
C CYS A 336 -3.64 -2.50 -28.96
N VAL A 337 -3.27 -2.13 -27.73
CA VAL A 337 -4.08 -1.22 -26.90
C VAL A 337 -3.99 0.22 -27.39
N THR A 338 -2.84 0.65 -27.92
CA THR A 338 -2.65 2.01 -28.44
C THR A 338 -3.26 2.23 -29.83
N SER A 339 -3.31 1.20 -30.67
CA SER A 339 -3.95 1.27 -32.00
C SER A 339 -5.45 0.99 -31.98
N ALA A 340 -6.02 0.65 -30.81
CA ALA A 340 -7.43 0.35 -30.67
C ALA A 340 -8.31 1.55 -31.05
N ARG A 341 -9.33 1.31 -31.90
CA ARG A 341 -10.28 2.38 -32.30
C ARG A 341 -11.33 2.68 -31.23
N THR A 342 -11.62 1.71 -30.35
CA THR A 342 -12.63 1.83 -29.29
C THR A 342 -12.05 1.37 -27.95
N VAL A 343 -12.63 1.83 -26.85
CA VAL A 343 -12.27 1.38 -25.50
C VAL A 343 -12.46 -0.13 -25.35
N ALA A 344 -13.60 -0.66 -25.80
CA ALA A 344 -13.86 -2.09 -25.75
C ALA A 344 -12.81 -2.92 -26.52
N ALA A 345 -12.24 -2.38 -27.60
CA ALA A 345 -11.13 -3.05 -28.30
C ALA A 345 -9.82 -2.98 -27.49
N ALA A 346 -9.53 -1.84 -26.87
CA ALA A 346 -8.37 -1.67 -26.00
C ALA A 346 -8.40 -2.63 -24.79
N GLU A 347 -9.57 -2.82 -24.17
CA GLU A 347 -9.77 -3.71 -23.01
C GLU A 347 -9.63 -5.21 -23.34
N ARG A 348 -9.80 -5.58 -24.62
CA ARG A 348 -9.59 -6.97 -25.07
C ARG A 348 -8.12 -7.32 -25.29
N CYS A 349 -7.24 -6.33 -25.43
CA CYS A 349 -5.81 -6.57 -25.59
C CYS A 349 -5.26 -7.28 -24.35
N SER A 350 -4.49 -8.34 -24.55
CA SER A 350 -3.91 -9.12 -23.46
C SER A 350 -2.81 -10.04 -23.96
N MET A 351 -2.01 -10.54 -23.04
CA MET A 351 -1.10 -11.66 -23.25
C MET A 351 -1.26 -12.73 -22.18
N ASP A 352 -0.73 -13.92 -22.45
CA ASP A 352 -0.70 -15.01 -21.50
C ASP A 352 0.14 -14.66 -20.27
N ARG A 353 -0.38 -15.00 -19.10
CA ARG A 353 0.30 -14.77 -17.82
C ARG A 353 1.66 -15.44 -17.78
N ALA A 354 1.75 -16.69 -18.26
CA ALA A 354 3.01 -17.42 -18.32
C ALA A 354 4.06 -16.70 -19.16
N ALA A 355 3.67 -16.12 -20.31
CA ALA A 355 4.58 -15.35 -21.16
C ALA A 355 5.02 -14.04 -20.48
N ALA A 356 4.11 -13.35 -19.78
CA ALA A 356 4.42 -12.11 -19.07
C ALA A 356 5.34 -12.34 -17.85
N LEU A 357 5.33 -13.56 -17.33
CA LEU A 357 6.15 -14.03 -16.20
C LEU A 357 7.33 -14.91 -16.63
N ALA A 358 7.63 -14.97 -17.93
CA ALA A 358 8.68 -15.86 -18.45
C ALA A 358 10.08 -15.52 -17.90
N VAL A 359 10.34 -14.24 -17.61
CA VAL A 359 11.53 -13.81 -16.88
C VAL A 359 11.25 -13.98 -15.38
N PRO A 360 12.02 -14.83 -14.67
CA PRO A 360 11.90 -14.98 -13.23
C PRO A 360 12.14 -13.65 -12.51
N ASP A 361 11.53 -13.52 -11.33
CA ASP A 361 11.79 -12.37 -10.46
C ASP A 361 12.83 -12.74 -9.40
N ASP A 362 14.07 -12.28 -9.62
CA ASP A 362 15.18 -12.53 -8.71
C ASP A 362 14.95 -11.92 -7.31
N LEU A 363 14.06 -10.92 -7.18
CA LEU A 363 13.67 -10.37 -5.88
C LEU A 363 12.92 -11.41 -5.05
N VAL A 364 12.03 -12.18 -5.68
CA VAL A 364 11.28 -13.25 -5.01
C VAL A 364 12.19 -14.40 -4.60
N VAL A 365 13.20 -14.72 -5.44
CA VAL A 365 14.21 -15.72 -5.09
C VAL A 365 15.03 -15.26 -3.88
N ALA A 366 15.50 -14.01 -3.88
CA ALA A 366 16.21 -13.42 -2.74
C ALA A 366 15.35 -13.34 -1.48
N GLN A 367 14.05 -13.07 -1.62
CA GLN A 367 13.10 -12.97 -0.51
C GLN A 367 12.97 -14.32 0.20
N ARG A 368 12.85 -15.41 -0.56
CA ARG A 368 12.82 -16.77 -0.01
C ARG A 368 14.09 -17.14 0.75
N ALA A 369 15.23 -16.58 0.35
CA ALA A 369 16.52 -16.72 1.04
C ALA A 369 16.70 -15.75 2.22
N THR A 370 15.70 -14.93 2.54
CA THR A 370 15.72 -13.92 3.61
C THR A 370 14.56 -14.17 4.59
N PRO A 371 14.66 -15.16 5.50
CA PRO A 371 13.62 -15.43 6.49
C PRO A 371 13.24 -14.19 7.31
N GLY A 372 11.95 -14.03 7.61
CA GLY A 372 11.43 -12.85 8.31
C GLY A 372 11.30 -11.59 7.45
N SER A 373 11.53 -11.67 6.14
CA SER A 373 11.13 -10.64 5.18
C SER A 373 9.69 -10.86 4.70
N ILE A 374 9.01 -9.79 4.30
CA ILE A 374 7.64 -9.81 3.79
C ILE A 374 7.68 -9.84 2.27
N LEU A 375 6.96 -10.78 1.64
CA LEU A 375 6.70 -10.73 0.21
C LEU A 375 5.43 -9.93 -0.07
N VAL A 376 5.52 -8.93 -0.93
CA VAL A 376 4.40 -8.16 -1.45
C VAL A 376 4.25 -8.51 -2.93
N ASP A 377 3.42 -9.52 -3.22
CA ASP A 377 3.12 -9.95 -4.59
C ASP A 377 1.76 -9.41 -5.02
N SER A 378 1.75 -8.58 -6.07
CA SER A 378 0.55 -8.00 -6.67
C SER A 378 0.29 -8.52 -8.09
N THR A 379 0.90 -9.64 -8.47
CA THR A 379 0.81 -10.20 -9.83
C THR A 379 -0.63 -10.52 -10.23
N ASP A 380 -1.44 -11.03 -9.30
CA ASP A 380 -2.85 -11.36 -9.57
C ASP A 380 -3.70 -10.12 -9.85
N LEU A 381 -3.33 -9.01 -9.24
CA LEU A 381 -3.96 -7.72 -9.51
C LEU A 381 -3.52 -7.15 -10.86
N LEU A 382 -2.46 -7.67 -11.50
CA LEU A 382 -1.99 -7.26 -12.82
C LEU A 382 -2.41 -8.23 -13.96
N CYS A 383 -2.59 -9.53 -13.66
CA CYS A 383 -2.80 -10.56 -14.67
C CYS A 383 -4.03 -11.46 -14.50
N GLY A 384 -4.79 -11.32 -13.42
CA GLY A 384 -5.81 -12.32 -13.08
C GLY A 384 -5.26 -13.76 -13.14
N PRO A 385 -6.10 -14.78 -13.33
CA PRO A 385 -5.64 -16.17 -13.31
C PRO A 385 -4.79 -16.57 -14.54
N ALA A 386 -5.08 -16.00 -15.73
CA ALA A 386 -4.49 -16.51 -16.98
C ALA A 386 -3.95 -15.43 -17.94
N ARG A 387 -4.36 -14.16 -17.82
CA ARG A 387 -4.15 -13.15 -18.87
C ARG A 387 -3.82 -11.77 -18.32
N CYS A 388 -2.63 -11.27 -18.64
CA CYS A 388 -2.22 -9.90 -18.35
C CYS A 388 -2.85 -8.93 -19.32
N ARG A 389 -3.61 -7.97 -18.80
CA ARG A 389 -4.25 -6.91 -19.59
C ARG A 389 -3.53 -5.59 -19.32
N PRO A 390 -3.24 -4.79 -20.36
CA PRO A 390 -2.73 -3.44 -20.18
C PRO A 390 -3.80 -2.51 -19.59
N VAL A 391 -5.09 -2.80 -19.79
CA VAL A 391 -6.21 -2.09 -19.15
C VAL A 391 -6.83 -2.99 -18.07
N VAL A 392 -6.89 -2.50 -16.84
CA VAL A 392 -7.45 -3.23 -15.69
C VAL A 392 -8.44 -2.29 -14.99
N GLY A 393 -9.71 -2.71 -14.88
CA GLY A 393 -10.75 -1.92 -14.21
C GLY A 393 -10.82 -0.47 -14.71
N HIS A 394 -10.91 -0.26 -16.03
CA HIS A 394 -10.93 1.05 -16.68
C HIS A 394 -9.67 1.92 -16.48
N VAL A 395 -8.55 1.35 -16.04
CA VAL A 395 -7.29 2.06 -15.88
C VAL A 395 -6.23 1.46 -16.79
N MET A 396 -5.54 2.31 -17.55
CA MET A 396 -4.34 1.88 -18.28
C MET A 396 -3.24 1.59 -17.26
N ALA A 397 -2.95 0.32 -17.03
CA ALA A 397 -2.10 -0.18 -15.96
C ALA A 397 -0.62 0.10 -16.18
N TYR A 398 -0.19 0.02 -17.44
CA TYR A 398 1.21 0.19 -17.85
C TYR A 398 1.38 1.47 -18.63
N ARG A 399 2.57 2.08 -18.55
CA ARG A 399 2.96 3.21 -19.42
C ARG A 399 3.96 2.80 -20.52
N ASP A 400 4.57 1.63 -20.35
CA ASP A 400 5.43 0.95 -21.31
C ASP A 400 5.40 -0.56 -21.04
N GLN A 401 6.43 -1.33 -21.42
CA GLN A 401 6.43 -2.78 -21.26
C GLN A 401 6.45 -3.26 -19.80
N HIS A 402 6.90 -2.44 -18.84
CA HIS A 402 7.20 -2.94 -17.49
C HIS A 402 6.97 -1.92 -16.38
N HIS A 403 6.87 -0.62 -16.69
CA HIS A 403 6.49 0.39 -15.71
C HIS A 403 4.98 0.55 -15.64
N LEU A 404 4.46 0.63 -14.41
CA LEU A 404 3.08 1.00 -14.18
C LEU A 404 2.85 2.49 -14.48
N SER A 405 1.63 2.81 -14.89
CA SER A 405 1.14 4.17 -14.85
C SER A 405 0.98 4.63 -13.39
N ALA A 406 1.14 5.91 -13.13
CA ALA A 406 0.92 6.47 -11.81
C ALA A 406 -0.55 6.34 -11.38
N THR A 407 -1.49 6.44 -12.32
CA THR A 407 -2.91 6.21 -12.07
C THR A 407 -3.14 4.81 -11.50
N TYR A 408 -2.53 3.79 -12.10
CA TYR A 408 -2.71 2.43 -11.65
C TYR A 408 -1.95 2.08 -10.38
N SER A 409 -0.72 2.59 -10.21
CA SER A 409 0.06 2.42 -8.98
C SER A 409 -0.70 2.90 -7.73
N ARG A 410 -1.48 3.98 -7.85
CA ARG A 410 -2.37 4.44 -6.76
C ARG A 410 -3.42 3.40 -6.40
N THR A 411 -4.05 2.78 -7.39
CA THR A 411 -5.05 1.72 -7.13
C THR A 411 -4.43 0.47 -6.52
N LEU A 412 -3.15 0.16 -6.80
CA LEU A 412 -2.43 -0.96 -6.19
C LEU A 412 -1.95 -0.68 -4.76
N THR A 413 -1.72 0.57 -4.42
CA THR A 413 -1.08 0.95 -3.15
C THR A 413 -1.80 0.38 -1.92
N PRO A 414 -3.14 0.43 -1.80
CA PRO A 414 -3.84 -0.17 -0.67
C PRO A 414 -3.52 -1.66 -0.49
N TYR A 415 -3.44 -2.42 -1.58
CA TYR A 415 -3.12 -3.85 -1.57
C TYR A 415 -1.66 -4.13 -1.20
N ARG A 416 -0.73 -3.39 -1.81
CA ARG A 416 0.70 -3.52 -1.51
C ARG A 416 1.00 -3.17 -0.06
N LEU A 417 0.45 -2.06 0.45
CA LEU A 417 0.64 -1.66 1.83
C LEU A 417 -0.10 -2.56 2.82
N GLN A 418 -1.27 -3.11 2.45
CA GLN A 418 -1.95 -4.11 3.27
C GLN A 418 -1.05 -5.32 3.55
N ALA A 419 -0.35 -5.82 2.53
CA ALA A 419 0.60 -6.92 2.69
C ALA A 419 1.77 -6.54 3.62
N VAL A 420 2.32 -5.31 3.47
CA VAL A 420 3.35 -4.79 4.38
C VAL A 420 2.84 -4.76 5.81
N VAL A 421 1.71 -4.11 6.10
CA VAL A 421 1.23 -3.98 7.49
C VAL A 421 0.73 -5.27 8.09
N ALA A 422 0.35 -6.27 7.28
CA ALA A 422 -0.04 -7.58 7.75
C ALA A 422 1.17 -8.47 8.12
N GLY A 423 2.33 -8.22 7.52
CA GLY A 423 3.58 -8.93 7.83
C GLY A 423 4.45 -8.25 8.91
N LEU A 424 4.03 -7.08 9.39
CA LEU A 424 4.61 -6.34 10.51
C LEU A 424 4.03 -6.81 11.85
#